data_AF-G4ZKW1-F1
#
_entry.id   AF-G4ZKW1-F1
#
_cell.length_a   1.000
_cell.length_b   1.000
_cell.length_c   1.000
_cell.angle_alpha   90.00
_cell.angle_beta   90.00
_cell.angle_gamma   90.00
#
_symmetry.space_group_name_H-M   'P 1'
#
loop_
_entity.id
_entity.type
_entity.pdbx_description
1 polymer ?
#
loop_
_entity_poly.entity_id
_entity_poly.type
_entity_poly.pdbx_seq_one_letter_code
_entity_poly.pdbx_strand_id
1 'polypeptide(L)' 'MKFSVLASLLIAGVFAECPYQCAINNGHKAVCGSNGVTYENLCYFNKANDCPNMGWEVLH' A
#
# COMPACT_ATOMS: atom_id res chain seq x y z
N MET A 1 0.94 0.95 19.19
CA MET A 1 2.40 0.72 19.33
C MET A 1 3.02 0.80 17.95
N LYS A 2 3.63 1.93 17.60
CA LYS A 2 4.63 2.04 16.54
C LYS A 2 5.43 3.29 16.83
N PHE A 3 6.73 3.09 16.82
CA PHE A 3 7.69 3.65 17.75
C PHE A 3 8.09 5.06 17.34
N SER A 4 8.28 5.91 18.34
CA SER A 4 8.91 7.22 18.22
C SER A 4 10.25 7.09 17.48
N VAL A 5 10.31 7.45 16.20
CA VAL A 5 11.58 7.51 15.47
C VAL A 5 12.22 8.86 15.75
N LEU A 6 12.70 9.03 16.99
CA LEU A 6 13.56 10.12 17.43
C LEU A 6 15.01 9.66 17.61
N ALA A 7 15.44 8.60 16.93
CA ALA A 7 16.79 8.10 17.05
C ALA A 7 17.49 8.02 15.69
N SER A 8 18.71 8.58 15.69
CA SER A 8 19.81 8.39 14.74
C SER A 8 19.74 9.12 13.38
N LEU A 9 20.45 10.26 13.33
CA LEU A 9 21.14 10.75 12.14
C LEU A 9 21.94 9.59 11.46
N LEU A 10 21.97 9.57 10.12
CA LEU A 10 22.92 8.88 9.21
C LEU A 10 22.41 7.82 8.21
N ILE A 11 21.13 7.71 7.90
CA ILE A 11 20.73 7.08 6.63
C ILE A 11 19.77 8.01 5.91
N ALA A 12 20.26 8.65 4.84
CA ALA A 12 19.42 9.25 3.81
C ALA A 12 18.68 8.12 3.07
N GLY A 13 17.72 7.51 3.75
CA GLY A 13 16.83 6.49 3.24
C GLY A 13 15.47 6.85 3.77
N VAL A 14 14.76 7.67 3.01
CA VAL A 14 13.38 8.04 3.28
C VAL A 14 12.57 6.75 3.33
N PHE A 15 12.22 6.27 4.53
CA PHE A 15 11.18 5.27 4.67
C PHE A 15 9.88 5.96 4.27
N ALA A 16 9.49 5.80 3.01
CA ALA A 16 8.20 6.23 2.51
C ALA A 16 7.14 5.30 3.13
N GLU A 17 6.71 5.60 4.35
CA GLU A 17 5.54 4.95 4.94
C GLU A 17 4.31 5.60 4.33
N CYS A 18 3.60 4.88 3.46
CA CYS A 18 2.37 5.37 2.86
C CYS A 18 1.24 5.29 3.90
N PRO A 19 0.61 6.41 4.32
CA PRO A 19 -0.46 6.41 5.31
C PRO A 19 -1.77 5.94 4.66
N TYR A 20 -1.84 4.68 4.27
CA TYR A 20 -3.01 4.09 3.61
C TYR A 20 -3.67 3.05 4.51
N GLN A 21 -4.94 3.28 4.87
CA GLN A 21 -5.74 2.43 5.75
C GLN A 21 -6.95 1.89 5.02
N CYS A 22 -7.13 0.56 5.04
CA CYS A 22 -8.35 -0.08 4.60
C CYS A 22 -9.30 -0.30 5.77
N ALA A 23 -10.54 0.14 5.64
CA ALA A 23 -11.57 -0.18 6.61
C ALA A 23 -11.88 -1.68 6.56
N ILE A 24 -12.19 -2.25 7.73
CA ILE A 24 -12.54 -3.68 7.87
C ILE A 24 -13.74 -4.05 6.98
N ASN A 25 -14.61 -3.09 6.66
CA ASN A 25 -15.84 -3.31 5.90
C ASN A 25 -15.68 -3.11 4.37
N ASN A 26 -14.45 -3.09 3.84
CA ASN A 26 -14.19 -2.80 2.42
C ASN A 26 -14.61 -3.93 1.43
N GLY A 27 -15.31 -4.95 1.92
CA GLY A 27 -15.82 -6.07 1.12
C GLY A 27 -14.71 -6.99 0.60
N HIS A 28 -15.10 -8.19 0.15
CA HIS A 28 -14.19 -9.19 -0.44
C HIS A 28 -14.38 -9.29 -1.95
N LYS A 29 -14.37 -8.15 -2.63
CA LYS A 29 -14.45 -8.11 -4.09
C LYS A 29 -13.04 -8.12 -4.67
N ALA A 30 -12.48 -9.31 -4.82
CA ALA A 30 -11.12 -9.49 -5.32
C ALA A 30 -10.92 -8.80 -6.68
N VAL A 31 -9.74 -8.23 -6.89
CA VAL A 31 -9.33 -7.56 -8.15
C VAL A 31 -7.96 -8.05 -8.58
N CYS A 32 -7.72 -8.15 -9.88
CA CYS A 32 -6.40 -8.46 -10.43
C CYS A 32 -5.70 -7.21 -10.94
N GLY A 33 -4.47 -6.99 -10.51
CA GLY A 33 -3.63 -5.92 -11.02
C GLY A 33 -2.91 -6.32 -12.31
N SER A 34 -2.58 -5.31 -13.12
CA SER A 34 -1.69 -5.44 -14.29
C SER A 34 -0.28 -5.94 -13.95
N ASN A 35 0.10 -5.92 -12.67
CA ASN A 35 1.32 -6.55 -12.15
C ASN A 35 1.18 -8.08 -11.93
N GLY A 36 0.03 -8.67 -12.26
CA GLY A 36 -0.24 -10.10 -12.09
C GLY A 36 -0.58 -10.51 -10.65
N VAL A 37 -0.81 -9.56 -9.74
CA VAL A 37 -1.17 -9.84 -8.34
C VAL A 37 -2.67 -9.69 -8.15
N THR A 38 -3.30 -10.68 -7.53
CA THR A 38 -4.69 -10.59 -7.06
C THR A 38 -4.73 -9.97 -5.67
N TYR A 39 -5.55 -8.93 -5.51
CA TYR A 39 -5.80 -8.24 -4.25
C TYR A 39 -7.18 -8.59 -3.72
N GLU A 40 -7.29 -8.71 -2.40
CA GLU A 40 -8.54 -9.07 -1.71
C GLU A 40 -9.70 -8.12 -2.02
N ASN A 41 -9.39 -6.84 -2.21
CA ASN A 41 -10.31 -5.84 -2.73
C ASN A 41 -9.57 -4.63 -3.32
N LEU A 42 -10.33 -3.71 -3.91
CA LEU A 42 -9.82 -2.47 -4.50
C LEU A 42 -9.01 -1.61 -3.52
N CYS A 43 -9.38 -1.62 -2.23
CA CYS A 43 -8.62 -0.87 -1.23
C CYS A 43 -7.19 -1.43 -1.08
N TYR A 44 -7.05 -2.75 -0.98
CA TYR A 44 -5.72 -3.37 -0.90
C TYR A 44 -4.91 -3.21 -2.19
N PHE A 45 -5.56 -3.19 -3.36
CA PHE A 45 -4.91 -2.82 -4.62
C PHE A 45 -4.34 -1.40 -4.55
N ASN A 46 -5.17 -0.42 -4.19
CA ASN A 46 -4.76 0.98 -4.08
C ASN A 46 -3.62 1.15 -3.05
N LYS A 47 -3.72 0.48 -1.89
CA LYS A 47 -2.66 0.49 -0.87
C LYS A 47 -1.30 0.11 -1.42
N ALA A 48 -1.25 -0.91 -2.27
CA ALA A 48 -0.01 -1.42 -2.86
C ALA A 48 0.47 -0.57 -4.04
N ASN A 49 -0.43 0.19 -4.68
CA ASN A 49 -0.14 1.00 -5.85
C ASN A 49 0.22 2.46 -5.51
N ASP A 50 -0.17 2.96 -4.33
CA ASP A 50 -0.11 4.38 -3.95
C ASP A 50 1.31 4.88 -3.66
N CYS A 51 2.16 4.10 -2.95
CA CYS A 51 3.52 4.55 -2.70
C CYS A 51 4.60 3.43 -2.58
N PRO A 52 5.71 3.54 -3.35
CA PRO A 52 5.89 4.47 -4.47
C PRO A 52 4.80 4.24 -5.54
N ASN A 53 4.34 5.30 -6.21
CA ASN A 53 3.28 5.22 -7.21
C ASN A 53 3.69 4.20 -8.31
N MET A 54 3.10 3.01 -8.28
CA MET A 54 3.56 1.89 -9.13
C MET A 54 2.96 1.92 -10.54
N GLY A 55 1.87 2.68 -10.74
CA GLY A 55 1.21 2.83 -12.03
C GLY A 55 0.50 1.56 -12.51
N TRP A 56 0.15 0.66 -11.59
CA TRP A 56 -0.65 -0.51 -11.93
C TRP A 56 -2.10 -0.11 -12.15
N GLU A 57 -2.73 -0.73 -13.14
CA GLU A 57 -4.17 -0.68 -13.40
C GLU A 57 -4.85 -1.96 -12.95
N VAL A 58 -6.15 -1.87 -12.62
CA VAL A 58 -7.00 -3.04 -12.38
C VAL A 58 -7.41 -3.64 -13.73
N LEU A 59 -7.16 -4.94 -13.91
CA LEU A 59 -7.55 -5.68 -15.11
C LEU A 59 -8.99 -6.19 -15.04
N HIS A 60 -9.37 -6.80 -13.91
CA HIS A 60 -10.69 -7.42 -13.71
C HIS A 60 -11.07 -7.53 -12.24
#